data_AF-A0A3N5PXA5-F1
#
_entry.id   AF-A0A3N5PXA5-F1
#
_cell.length_a   1.000
_cell.length_b   1.000
_cell.length_c   1.000
_cell.angle_alpha   90.00
_cell.angle_beta   90.00
_cell.angle_gamma   90.00
#
_symmetry.space_group_name_H-M   'P 1'
#
loop_
_entity.id
_entity.type
_entity.pdbx_description
1 polymer ?
#
loop_
_entity_poly.entity_id
_entity_poly.type
_entity_poly.pdbx_seq_one_letter_code
_entity_poly.pdbx_strand_id
1 'polypeptide(L)'
;MDGMETAVNRVEKAIENNELIWIHGDYDVDGTSSTAMMLHFLTGLGARADYYIPNRLDEGFGFTQQSVDRAVLVEAKVIITVDVGVTATRAVDYANSKGIDVIICDHHQAAEELPNALAILDPIKPGCNYPFKDLAACGVAFKLISAICDRRGEPERAHQYFD
;
A
#
# COMPACT_ATOMS: atom_id res chain seq x y z
N MET A 1 -9.03 10.75 -3.34
CA MET A 1 -8.81 10.30 -1.94
C MET A 1 -7.68 11.13 -1.38
N ASP A 2 -7.70 11.49 -0.10
CA ASP A 2 -6.59 12.22 0.51
C ASP A 2 -5.30 11.38 0.45
N GLY A 3 -4.14 12.02 0.31
CA GLY A 3 -2.84 11.36 0.15
C GLY A 3 -2.55 10.74 -1.23
N MET A 4 -3.52 10.67 -2.16
CA MET A 4 -3.36 9.98 -3.45
C MET A 4 -2.21 10.54 -4.30
N GLU A 5 -2.11 11.87 -4.41
CA GLU A 5 -1.06 12.54 -5.17
C GLU A 5 0.35 12.17 -4.66
N THR A 6 0.53 12.19 -3.34
CA THR A 6 1.79 11.82 -2.68
C THR A 6 2.14 10.35 -2.94
N ALA A 7 1.16 9.45 -2.83
CA ALA A 7 1.35 8.03 -3.09
C ALA A 7 1.76 7.76 -4.55
N VAL A 8 1.05 8.33 -5.52
CA VAL A 8 1.37 8.21 -6.96
C VAL A 8 2.78 8.71 -7.24
N ASN A 9 3.14 9.92 -6.77
CA ASN A 9 4.47 10.48 -6.97
C ASN A 9 5.58 9.59 -6.41
N ARG A 10 5.35 8.97 -5.26
CA ARG A 10 6.34 8.09 -4.65
C ARG A 10 6.51 6.77 -5.40
N VAL A 11 5.41 6.18 -5.85
CA VAL A 11 5.42 4.93 -6.63
C VAL A 11 6.11 5.17 -7.97
N GLU A 12 5.77 6.24 -8.68
CA GLU A 12 6.44 6.60 -9.94
C GLU A 12 7.95 6.76 -9.76
N LYS A 13 8.37 7.50 -8.72
CA LYS A 13 9.79 7.65 -8.40
C LYS A 13 10.48 6.32 -8.10
N ALA A 14 9.81 5.40 -7.41
CA ALA A 14 10.35 4.07 -7.16
C ALA A 14 10.56 3.29 -8.46
N ILE A 15 9.60 3.38 -9.39
CA ILE A 15 9.69 2.73 -10.71
C ILE A 15 10.83 3.33 -11.53
N GLU A 16 10.92 4.67 -11.61
CA GLU A 16 11.99 5.37 -12.34
C GLU A 16 13.39 5.03 -11.81
N ASN A 17 13.53 4.94 -10.49
CA ASN A 17 14.80 4.63 -9.83
C ASN A 17 15.11 3.13 -9.74
N ASN A 18 14.22 2.26 -10.25
CA ASN A 18 14.30 0.81 -10.10
C ASN A 18 14.47 0.37 -8.62
N GLU A 19 13.81 1.09 -7.71
CA GLU A 19 13.73 0.79 -6.29
C GLU A 19 12.80 -0.40 -6.06
N LEU A 20 13.13 -1.27 -5.11
CA LEU A 20 12.22 -2.36 -4.73
C LEU A 20 11.01 -1.79 -3.98
N ILE A 21 9.83 -2.01 -4.56
CA ILE A 21 8.52 -1.78 -3.94
C ILE A 21 8.07 -3.09 -3.29
N TRP A 22 7.88 -3.09 -1.98
CA TRP A 22 7.46 -4.26 -1.22
C TRP A 22 6.00 -4.14 -0.80
N ILE A 23 5.16 -5.07 -1.24
CA ILE A 23 3.73 -5.05 -0.96
C ILE A 23 3.47 -5.91 0.28
N HIS A 24 2.94 -5.31 1.34
CA HIS A 24 2.58 -6.02 2.57
C HIS A 24 1.05 -6.16 2.64
N GLY A 25 0.54 -7.38 2.53
CA GLY A 25 -0.91 -7.64 2.53
C GLY A 25 -1.42 -8.38 3.76
N ASP A 26 -2.74 -8.38 3.96
CA ASP A 26 -3.39 -9.31 4.88
C ASP A 26 -3.57 -10.71 4.28
N TYR A 27 -3.81 -11.70 5.15
CA TYR A 27 -3.98 -13.10 4.76
C TYR A 27 -5.41 -13.47 4.34
N ASP A 28 -6.38 -12.56 4.48
CA ASP A 28 -7.75 -12.83 4.07
C ASP A 28 -7.97 -12.58 2.56
N VAL A 29 -9.21 -12.72 2.09
CA VAL A 29 -9.51 -12.59 0.65
C VAL A 29 -9.29 -11.15 0.16
N ASP A 30 -9.58 -10.14 0.96
CA ASP A 30 -9.42 -8.75 0.55
C ASP A 30 -7.93 -8.41 0.47
N GLY A 31 -7.16 -8.73 1.50
CA GLY A 31 -5.71 -8.54 1.53
C GLY A 31 -4.96 -9.32 0.45
N THR A 32 -5.25 -10.61 0.27
CA THR A 32 -4.58 -11.45 -0.74
C THR A 32 -4.89 -11.02 -2.17
N SER A 33 -6.15 -10.70 -2.46
CA SER A 33 -6.56 -10.22 -3.79
C SER A 33 -5.96 -8.86 -4.11
N SER A 34 -5.97 -7.95 -3.13
CA SER A 34 -5.33 -6.62 -3.24
C SER A 34 -3.84 -6.73 -3.51
N THR A 35 -3.16 -7.64 -2.81
CA THR A 35 -1.73 -7.90 -2.97
C THR A 35 -1.40 -8.43 -4.36
N ALA A 36 -2.13 -9.45 -4.81
CA ALA A 36 -1.95 -10.03 -6.14
C ALA A 36 -2.19 -8.99 -7.25
N MET A 37 -3.27 -8.20 -7.13
CA MET A 37 -3.60 -7.14 -8.08
C MET A 37 -2.49 -6.07 -8.16
N MET A 38 -2.02 -5.58 -7.01
CA MET A 38 -0.95 -4.58 -6.95
C MET A 38 0.36 -5.13 -7.51
N LEU A 39 0.71 -6.37 -7.19
CA LEU A 39 1.93 -7.02 -7.69
C LEU A 39 1.86 -7.19 -9.21
N HIS A 40 0.74 -7.69 -9.73
CA HIS A 40 0.52 -7.86 -11.17
C HIS A 40 0.63 -6.52 -11.91
N PHE A 41 0.02 -5.46 -11.35
CA PHE A 41 0.09 -4.13 -11.93
C PHE A 41 1.51 -3.58 -11.98
N LEU A 42 2.20 -3.55 -10.83
CA LEU A 42 3.53 -2.96 -10.73
C LEU A 42 4.55 -3.71 -11.59
N THR A 43 4.55 -5.05 -11.55
CA THR A 43 5.42 -5.87 -12.41
C THR A 43 5.10 -5.71 -13.89
N GLY A 44 3.81 -5.56 -14.25
CA GLY A 44 3.38 -5.25 -15.62
C GLY A 44 3.83 -3.86 -16.11
N LEU A 45 4.12 -2.92 -15.22
CA LEU A 45 4.75 -1.64 -15.53
C LEU A 45 6.28 -1.72 -15.62
N GLY A 46 6.87 -2.89 -15.39
CA GLY A 46 8.32 -3.09 -15.32
C GLY A 46 8.95 -2.69 -13.98
N ALA A 47 8.13 -2.45 -12.94
CA ALA A 47 8.64 -2.14 -11.61
C ALA A 47 9.32 -3.35 -10.97
N ARG A 48 10.37 -3.10 -10.19
CA ARG A 48 10.90 -4.09 -9.26
C ARG A 48 9.96 -4.17 -8.05
N ALA A 49 9.06 -5.15 -8.05
CA ALA A 49 8.11 -5.35 -6.97
C ALA A 49 8.18 -6.79 -6.43
N ASP A 50 7.99 -6.92 -5.12
CA ASP A 50 7.84 -8.20 -4.43
C ASP A 50 6.76 -8.04 -3.35
N TYR A 51 6.30 -9.14 -2.77
CA TYR A 51 5.19 -9.12 -1.82
C TYR A 51 5.49 -9.96 -0.58
N TYR A 52 4.68 -9.74 0.44
CA TYR A 52 4.68 -10.55 1.63
C TYR A 52 3.30 -10.53 2.30
N ILE A 53 2.86 -11.71 2.69
CA ILE A 53 1.64 -11.95 3.45
C ILE A 53 2.03 -12.69 4.72
N PRO A 54 1.78 -12.13 5.92
CA PRO A 54 2.20 -12.73 7.17
C PRO A 54 1.38 -13.97 7.50
N ASN A 55 2.02 -14.95 8.15
CA ASN A 55 1.28 -16.05 8.76
C ASN A 55 0.60 -15.56 10.05
N ARG A 56 -0.73 -15.51 10.04
CA ARG A 56 -1.54 -15.06 11.19
C ARG A 56 -1.19 -15.75 12.51
N LEU A 57 -0.89 -17.05 12.47
CA LEU A 57 -0.66 -17.86 13.67
C LEU A 57 0.71 -17.60 14.29
N ASP A 58 1.72 -17.43 13.45
CA ASP A 58 3.11 -17.32 13.88
C ASP A 58 3.52 -15.85 14.13
N GLU A 59 2.97 -14.93 13.34
CA GLU A 59 3.45 -13.54 13.23
C GLU A 59 2.42 -12.51 13.71
N GLY A 60 1.18 -12.97 13.95
CA GLY A 60 0.07 -12.13 14.38
C GLY A 60 -0.63 -11.41 13.22
N PHE A 61 -1.39 -10.37 13.56
CA PHE A 61 -2.20 -9.59 12.62
C PHE A 61 -1.54 -8.24 12.29
N GLY A 62 -1.63 -7.82 11.03
CA GLY A 62 -1.29 -6.47 10.60
C GLY A 62 0.16 -6.24 10.18
N PHE A 63 0.52 -4.96 10.04
CA PHE A 63 1.86 -4.51 9.70
C PHE A 63 2.70 -4.32 10.97
N THR A 64 3.76 -5.12 11.14
CA THR A 64 4.54 -5.19 12.38
C THR A 64 6.01 -4.83 12.18
N GLN A 65 6.76 -4.71 13.28
CA GLN A 65 8.21 -4.53 13.22
C GLN A 65 8.92 -5.68 12.48
N GLN A 66 8.45 -6.93 12.64
CA GLN A 66 9.00 -8.08 11.92
C GLN A 66 8.76 -7.96 10.41
N SER A 67 7.62 -7.42 9.99
CA SER A 67 7.36 -7.08 8.58
C SER A 67 8.42 -6.12 8.05
N VAL A 68 8.74 -5.07 8.80
CA VAL A 68 9.78 -4.11 8.41
C VAL A 68 11.16 -4.75 8.36
N ASP A 69 11.50 -5.62 9.31
CA ASP A 69 12.78 -6.34 9.29
C ASP A 69 12.92 -7.18 8.01
N ARG A 70 11.84 -7.84 7.55
CA ARG A 70 11.81 -8.54 6.26
C ARG A 70 12.03 -7.59 5.08
N ALA A 71 11.37 -6.44 5.08
CA ALA A 71 11.55 -5.42 4.04
C ALA A 71 12.99 -4.90 3.98
N VAL A 72 13.63 -4.71 5.14
CA VAL A 72 15.05 -4.32 5.24
C VAL A 72 15.97 -5.40 4.65
N LEU A 73 15.70 -6.68 4.93
CA LEU A 73 16.52 -7.80 4.42
C LEU A 73 16.53 -7.89 2.89
N VAL A 74 15.42 -7.52 2.24
CA VAL A 74 15.32 -7.48 0.77
C VAL A 74 15.69 -6.12 0.18
N GLU A 75 16.15 -5.18 1.01
CA GLU A 75 16.55 -3.82 0.62
C GLU A 75 15.41 -2.99 -0.01
N ALA A 76 14.17 -3.21 0.44
CA ALA A 76 13.03 -2.42 0.00
C ALA A 76 13.21 -0.93 0.31
N LYS A 77 12.71 -0.06 -0.57
CA LYS A 77 12.69 1.40 -0.37
C LYS A 77 11.29 1.96 -0.18
N VAL A 78 10.29 1.24 -0.65
CA VAL A 78 8.87 1.55 -0.45
C VAL A 78 8.18 0.31 0.09
N ILE A 79 7.35 0.51 1.11
CA ILE A 79 6.36 -0.46 1.53
C ILE A 79 4.99 0.08 1.13
N ILE A 80 4.21 -0.72 0.39
CA ILE A 80 2.79 -0.47 0.18
C ILE A 80 2.04 -1.48 1.02
N THR A 81 1.43 -1.05 2.12
CA THR A 81 0.54 -1.93 2.87
C THR A 81 -0.84 -1.94 2.20
N VAL A 82 -1.46 -3.11 2.11
CA VAL A 82 -2.82 -3.29 1.59
C VAL A 82 -3.64 -4.06 2.62
N ASP A 83 -4.83 -3.54 2.93
CA ASP A 83 -5.78 -4.10 3.90
C ASP A 83 -5.32 -4.07 5.37
N VAL A 84 -4.15 -3.50 5.62
CA VAL A 84 -3.59 -3.29 6.96
C VAL A 84 -2.80 -1.99 6.99
N GLY A 85 -2.55 -1.50 8.19
CA GLY A 85 -1.54 -0.47 8.44
C GLY A 85 -2.07 0.80 9.08
N VAL A 86 -3.37 1.11 8.98
CA VAL A 86 -3.92 2.39 9.51
C VAL A 86 -3.79 2.53 11.03
N THR A 87 -3.56 1.44 11.75
CA THR A 87 -3.30 1.42 13.20
C THR A 87 -1.84 1.09 13.56
N ALA A 88 -0.96 0.93 12.56
CA ALA A 88 0.39 0.38 12.72
C ALA A 88 1.47 1.45 13.02
N THR A 89 1.18 2.45 13.84
CA THR A 89 2.06 3.62 14.11
C THR A 89 3.50 3.22 14.42
N ARG A 90 3.72 2.25 15.33
CA ARG A 90 5.07 1.80 15.71
C ARG A 90 5.85 1.16 14.56
N ALA A 91 5.18 0.38 13.72
CA ALA A 91 5.82 -0.28 12.59
C ALA A 91 6.19 0.75 11.51
N VAL A 92 5.33 1.73 11.28
CA VAL A 92 5.58 2.84 10.35
C VAL A 92 6.74 3.71 10.82
N ASP A 93 6.77 4.10 12.10
CA ASP A 93 7.90 4.86 12.65
C ASP A 93 9.22 4.09 12.56
N TYR A 94 9.17 2.77 12.78
CA TYR A 94 10.33 1.92 12.61
C TYR A 94 10.78 1.85 11.14
N ALA A 95 9.88 1.69 10.18
CA ALA A 95 10.20 1.74 8.76
C ALA A 95 10.84 3.09 8.36
N ASN A 96 10.29 4.20 8.84
CA ASN A 96 10.85 5.54 8.65
C ASN A 96 12.29 5.63 9.21
N SER A 97 12.55 5.05 10.39
CA SER A 97 13.90 5.01 10.98
C SER A 97 14.91 4.21 10.15
N LYS A 98 14.43 3.31 9.28
CA LYS A 98 15.24 2.54 8.31
C LYS A 98 15.34 3.20 6.95
N GLY A 99 14.74 4.39 6.77
CA GLY A 99 14.71 5.09 5.50
C GLY A 99 13.84 4.39 4.45
N ILE A 100 12.78 3.72 4.89
CA ILE A 100 11.79 3.07 4.03
C ILE A 100 10.50 3.88 4.09
N ASP A 101 10.04 4.35 2.94
CA ASP A 101 8.78 5.08 2.86
C ASP A 101 7.59 4.11 2.92
N VAL A 102 6.55 4.45 3.69
CA VAL A 102 5.34 3.63 3.80
C VAL A 102 4.14 4.34 3.17
N ILE A 103 3.44 3.65 2.28
CA ILE A 103 2.13 4.03 1.74
C ILE A 103 1.11 3.03 2.27
N ILE A 104 0.08 3.51 2.95
CA ILE A 104 -0.99 2.67 3.50
C ILE A 104 -2.19 2.71 2.57
N CYS A 105 -2.67 1.56 2.10
CA CYS A 105 -3.96 1.37 1.43
C CYS A 105 -4.86 0.55 2.33
N ASP A 106 -5.79 1.19 3.05
CA ASP A 106 -6.57 0.55 4.10
C ASP A 106 -8.01 1.11 4.11
N HIS A 107 -8.88 0.46 4.86
CA HIS A 107 -10.28 0.82 5.03
C HIS A 107 -10.82 0.52 6.44
N HIS A 108 -9.97 0.03 7.33
CA HIS A 108 -10.30 -0.23 8.73
C HIS A 108 -10.49 1.06 9.53
N GLN A 109 -11.13 0.96 10.70
CA GLN A 109 -11.28 2.10 11.59
C GLN A 109 -9.91 2.60 12.07
N ALA A 110 -9.61 3.85 11.74
CA ALA A 110 -8.43 4.54 12.24
C ALA A 110 -8.50 4.73 13.77
N ALA A 111 -7.34 4.71 14.40
CA ALA A 111 -7.20 5.19 15.78
C ALA A 111 -7.25 6.73 15.84
N GLU A 112 -7.25 7.30 17.05
CA GLU A 112 -7.17 8.77 17.23
C GLU A 112 -5.88 9.35 16.61
N GLU A 113 -4.78 8.62 16.74
CA GLU A 113 -3.49 8.96 16.14
C GLU A 113 -3.26 8.13 14.88
N LEU A 114 -3.04 8.82 13.76
CA LEU A 114 -2.69 8.18 12.49
C LEU A 114 -1.18 7.89 12.43
N PRO A 115 -0.75 6.79 11.76
CA PRO A 115 0.64 6.50 11.52
C PRO A 115 1.35 7.63 10.76
N ASN A 116 2.63 7.85 11.04
CA ASN A 116 3.46 8.81 10.31
C ASN A 116 3.92 8.24 8.94
N ALA A 117 2.97 7.75 8.14
CA ALA A 117 3.22 7.21 6.82
C ALA A 117 3.38 8.33 5.80
N LEU A 118 4.11 8.08 4.70
CA LEU A 118 4.26 9.05 3.62
C LEU A 118 2.89 9.40 3.01
N ALA A 119 2.02 8.40 2.87
CA ALA A 119 0.63 8.59 2.47
C ALA A 119 -0.27 7.55 3.13
N ILE A 120 -1.49 7.96 3.51
CA ILE A 120 -2.55 7.08 3.98
C ILE A 120 -3.75 7.24 3.05
N LEU A 121 -3.96 6.23 2.22
CA LEU A 121 -5.10 6.06 1.35
C LEU A 121 -6.14 5.24 2.12
N ASP A 122 -7.05 5.96 2.76
CA ASP A 122 -8.16 5.37 3.49
C ASP A 122 -9.38 6.28 3.32
N PRO A 123 -10.53 5.75 2.86
CA PRO A 123 -11.73 6.55 2.63
C PRO A 123 -12.39 7.02 3.93
N ILE A 124 -12.24 6.30 5.04
CA ILE A 124 -12.89 6.59 6.33
C ILE A 124 -11.97 7.28 7.35
N LYS A 125 -10.67 7.40 7.07
CA LYS A 125 -9.75 8.15 7.96
C LYS A 125 -10.24 9.59 8.23
N PRO A 126 -9.99 10.14 9.42
CA PRO A 126 -10.33 11.52 9.75
C PRO A 126 -9.82 12.52 8.70
N GLY A 127 -10.68 13.46 8.32
CA GLY A 127 -10.38 14.51 7.33
C GLY A 127 -10.45 14.08 5.85
N CYS A 128 -10.63 12.79 5.54
CA CYS A 128 -10.78 12.36 4.15
C CYS A 128 -12.19 12.64 3.62
N ASN A 129 -12.32 13.47 2.59
CA ASN A 129 -13.61 13.81 1.96
C ASN A 129 -13.98 12.91 0.78
N TYR A 130 -13.33 11.74 0.62
CA TYR A 130 -13.64 10.83 -0.48
C TYR A 130 -15.08 10.31 -0.36
N PRO A 131 -15.90 10.34 -1.43
CA PRO A 131 -17.35 10.10 -1.31
C PRO A 131 -17.73 8.63 -1.09
N PHE A 132 -16.90 7.68 -1.52
CA PHE A 132 -17.17 6.25 -1.36
C PHE A 132 -16.49 5.73 -0.10
N LYS A 133 -17.24 5.67 1.01
CA LYS A 133 -16.74 5.29 2.33
C LYS A 133 -16.60 3.78 2.54
N ASP A 134 -17.40 3.00 1.82
CA ASP A 134 -17.49 1.55 1.99
C ASP A 134 -16.57 0.78 1.03
N LEU A 135 -15.47 1.38 0.57
CA LEU A 135 -14.50 0.64 -0.24
C LEU A 135 -13.81 -0.41 0.64
N ALA A 136 -13.78 -1.64 0.13
CA ALA A 136 -12.84 -2.67 0.55
C ALA A 136 -11.39 -2.25 0.22
N ALA A 137 -10.39 -2.89 0.82
CA ALA A 137 -8.99 -2.62 0.53
C ALA A 137 -8.64 -2.83 -0.95
N CYS A 138 -9.25 -3.83 -1.60
CA CYS A 138 -9.11 -4.04 -3.04
C CYS A 138 -9.62 -2.83 -3.85
N GLY A 139 -10.70 -2.20 -3.40
CA GLY A 139 -11.21 -0.96 -3.98
C GLY A 139 -10.23 0.20 -3.80
N VAL A 140 -9.61 0.33 -2.63
CA VAL A 140 -8.59 1.36 -2.35
C VAL A 140 -7.33 1.15 -3.19
N ALA A 141 -6.81 -0.08 -3.23
CA ALA A 141 -5.67 -0.47 -4.06
C ALA A 141 -5.95 -0.21 -5.55
N PHE A 142 -7.15 -0.55 -6.03
CA PHE A 142 -7.59 -0.25 -7.39
C PHE A 142 -7.62 1.25 -7.68
N LYS A 143 -8.01 2.09 -6.71
CA LYS A 143 -7.96 3.56 -6.88
C LYS A 143 -6.52 4.09 -6.98
N LEU A 144 -5.56 3.49 -6.28
CA LEU A 144 -4.15 3.82 -6.47
C LEU A 144 -3.69 3.43 -7.89
N ILE A 145 -4.01 2.22 -8.35
CA ILE A 145 -3.72 1.76 -9.72
C ILE A 145 -4.33 2.72 -10.75
N SER A 146 -5.61 3.08 -10.59
CA SER A 146 -6.31 4.01 -11.47
C SER A 146 -5.58 5.35 -11.55
N ALA A 147 -5.17 5.91 -10.42
CA ALA A 147 -4.49 7.20 -10.37
C ALA A 147 -3.09 7.15 -11.01
N ILE A 148 -2.37 6.04 -10.88
CA ILE A 148 -1.09 5.81 -11.57
C ILE A 148 -1.31 5.72 -13.10
N CYS A 149 -2.31 4.96 -13.54
CA CYS A 149 -2.68 4.88 -14.96
C CYS A 149 -3.06 6.25 -15.54
N ASP A 150 -3.87 7.02 -14.81
CA ASP A 150 -4.25 8.39 -15.18
C ASP A 150 -3.01 9.28 -15.33
N ARG A 151 -2.08 9.20 -14.37
CA ARG A 151 -0.81 9.95 -14.41
C ARG A 151 0.02 9.63 -15.65
N ARG A 152 0.02 8.38 -16.07
CA ARG A 152 0.75 7.90 -17.25
C ARG A 152 0.03 8.15 -18.57
N GLY A 153 -1.19 8.71 -18.53
CA GLY A 153 -2.00 8.94 -19.73
C GLY A 153 -2.60 7.66 -20.33
N GLU A 154 -2.69 6.59 -19.54
CA GLU A 154 -3.22 5.28 -19.93
C GLU A 154 -4.42 4.86 -19.04
N PRO A 155 -5.47 5.69 -18.86
CA PRO A 155 -6.56 5.41 -17.92
C PRO A 155 -7.21 4.03 -18.13
N GLU A 156 -7.41 3.63 -19.38
CA GLU A 156 -8.03 2.35 -19.77
C GLU A 156 -7.23 1.12 -19.30
N ARG A 157 -5.94 1.26 -19.02
CA ARG A 157 -5.11 0.16 -18.52
C ARG A 157 -5.57 -0.33 -17.15
N ALA A 158 -6.12 0.56 -16.33
CA ALA A 158 -6.65 0.18 -15.02
C ALA A 158 -7.81 -0.83 -15.13
N HIS A 159 -8.59 -0.81 -16.21
CA HIS A 159 -9.75 -1.70 -16.40
C HIS A 159 -9.37 -3.19 -16.44
N GLN A 160 -8.11 -3.52 -16.74
CA GLN A 160 -7.61 -4.91 -16.69
C GLN A 160 -7.56 -5.50 -15.27
N TYR A 161 -7.70 -4.66 -14.25
CA TYR A 161 -7.61 -5.02 -12.83
C TYR A 161 -8.96 -4.83 -12.11
N PHE A 162 -10.04 -4.67 -12.86
CA PHE A 162 -11.37 -4.43 -12.30
C PHE A 162 -12.14 -5.72 -11.97
N ASP A 163 -11.80 -6.82 -12.65
CA ASP A 163 -12.52 -8.11 -12.60
C ASP A 163 -11.75 -9.20 -11.84
#